data_AF-A0A089MKG2-F1
#
_entry.id   AF-A0A089MKG2-F1
#
_cell.length_a   1.000
_cell.length_b   1.000
_cell.length_c   1.000
_cell.angle_alpha   90.00
_cell.angle_beta   90.00
_cell.angle_gamma   90.00
#
_symmetry.space_group_name_H-M   'P 1'
#
loop_
_entity.id
_entity.type
_entity.pdbx_description
1 polymer ?
#
loop_
_entity_poly.entity_id
_entity_poly.type
_entity_poly.pdbx_seq_one_letter_code
_entity_poly.pdbx_strand_id
1 'polypeptide(L)'
;MIKADGKPEFMPLYEALASEVRWRIMSLIAENEMNVKDIADKLELSPSIVTMHIRKLEAAGLTGSRRVRLNGGTHKLCFLKATSIDIQLPAARRDAKMLEQSISVGHYTAFEVHPTCGLGTHEMEIGVWDDPRYFLDPERVNAAILWFGRGYVEYKMPNYLAAGQTADFIEISMELASEAPGLGDDWPSDIGFTFNGVFLGTWTSPADFGRAARGRYTPEWWHRNVNQYGLLKTIRIDASGTFIDGVQMSEVTIRDLKLEEPFWTLRFAVDEQAEHVGGLTLYGAGFGNHDQDIVVRVYLQ
;
A
#
# COMPACT_ATOMS: atom_id res chain seq x y z
N MET A 1 -5.49 -20.85 4.90
CA MET A 1 -5.49 -19.57 5.62
C MET A 1 -6.84 -19.43 6.31
N ILE A 2 -6.84 -19.30 7.64
CA ILE A 2 -8.04 -19.00 8.43
C ILE A 2 -8.09 -17.49 8.63
N LYS A 3 -9.24 -16.85 8.37
CA LYS A 3 -9.48 -15.45 8.70
C LYS A 3 -10.43 -15.41 9.89
N ALA A 4 -9.97 -14.91 11.02
CA ALA A 4 -10.68 -14.91 12.29
C ALA A 4 -10.87 -13.48 12.80
N ASP A 5 -11.93 -13.28 13.58
CA ASP A 5 -12.25 -12.01 14.23
C ASP A 5 -12.78 -12.26 15.65
N GLY A 6 -13.37 -11.25 16.28
CA GLY A 6 -13.94 -11.34 17.63
C GLY A 6 -15.24 -12.16 17.74
N LYS A 7 -15.74 -12.80 16.68
CA LYS A 7 -17.01 -13.54 16.74
C LYS A 7 -16.90 -14.82 17.57
N PRO A 8 -18.00 -15.24 18.24
CA PRO A 8 -18.03 -16.46 19.06
C PRO A 8 -17.63 -17.75 18.33
N GLU A 9 -17.84 -17.83 17.01
CA GLU A 9 -17.47 -18.99 16.19
C GLU A 9 -15.97 -19.28 16.15
N PHE A 10 -15.12 -18.27 16.43
CA PHE A 10 -13.67 -18.43 16.51
C PHE A 10 -13.15 -18.76 17.92
N MET A 11 -14.00 -18.81 18.94
CA MET A 11 -13.56 -19.18 20.30
C MET A 11 -12.90 -20.55 20.37
N PRO A 12 -13.40 -21.61 19.70
CA PRO A 12 -12.71 -22.91 19.65
C PRO A 12 -11.31 -22.83 19.03
N LEU A 13 -11.09 -21.92 18.07
CA LEU A 13 -9.77 -21.67 17.48
C LEU A 13 -8.81 -21.09 18.52
N TYR A 14 -9.23 -20.05 19.24
CA TYR A 14 -8.40 -19.41 20.26
C TYR A 14 -8.12 -20.34 21.44
N GLU A 15 -9.13 -21.08 21.90
CA GLU A 15 -8.96 -22.12 22.91
C GLU A 15 -7.99 -23.21 22.44
N ALA A 16 -8.07 -23.65 21.18
CA ALA A 16 -7.14 -24.63 20.63
C ALA A 16 -5.70 -24.10 20.52
N LEU A 17 -5.50 -22.80 20.28
CA LEU A 17 -4.16 -22.20 20.23
C LEU A 17 -3.59 -21.89 21.62
N ALA A 18 -4.42 -21.70 22.64
CA ALA A 18 -3.99 -21.44 24.02
C ALA A 18 -3.47 -22.71 24.74
N SER A 19 -2.53 -23.46 24.13
CA SER A 19 -1.87 -24.61 24.74
C SER A 19 -0.56 -24.96 24.06
N GLU A 20 0.53 -24.94 24.82
CA GLU A 20 1.88 -25.29 24.36
C GLU A 20 1.95 -26.71 23.76
N VAL A 21 1.28 -27.69 24.40
CA VAL A 21 1.23 -29.07 23.90
C VAL A 21 0.61 -29.13 22.50
N ARG A 22 -0.42 -28.33 22.21
CA ARG A 22 -1.06 -28.30 20.89
C ARG A 22 -0.16 -27.67 19.83
N TRP A 23 0.62 -26.66 20.17
CA TRP A 23 1.66 -26.12 19.30
C TRP A 23 2.72 -27.17 18.97
N ARG A 24 3.23 -27.89 19.97
CA ARG A 24 4.20 -28.97 19.75
C ARG A 24 3.65 -30.09 18.85
N ILE A 25 2.38 -30.48 19.03
CA ILE A 25 1.71 -31.44 18.13
C ILE A 25 1.68 -30.90 16.70
N MET A 26 1.27 -29.64 16.50
CA MET A 26 1.23 -29.02 15.16
C MET A 26 2.61 -28.96 14.51
N SER A 27 3.67 -28.63 15.26
CA SER A 27 5.05 -28.65 14.76
C SER A 27 5.47 -30.04 14.29
N LEU A 28 5.18 -31.08 15.07
CA LEU A 28 5.53 -32.47 14.71
C LEU A 28 4.85 -32.92 13.41
N ILE A 29 3.57 -32.57 13.22
CA ILE A 29 2.80 -32.98 12.05
C ILE A 29 2.92 -32.04 10.84
N ALA A 30 3.59 -30.90 11.01
CA ALA A 30 3.90 -29.98 9.91
C ALA A 30 5.00 -30.54 9.01
N GLU A 31 5.96 -31.27 9.60
CA GLU A 31 7.06 -31.88 8.86
C GLU A 31 6.67 -33.23 8.23
N ASN A 32 5.90 -34.05 8.94
CA ASN A 32 5.48 -35.38 8.48
C ASN A 32 4.13 -35.77 9.08
N GLU A 33 3.25 -36.43 8.31
CA GLU A 33 2.01 -36.96 8.89
C GLU A 33 2.32 -38.06 9.91
N MET A 34 1.79 -37.95 11.12
CA MET A 34 2.09 -38.89 12.22
C MET A 34 0.83 -39.54 12.77
N ASN A 35 0.97 -40.76 13.27
CA ASN A 35 -0.11 -41.40 14.03
C ASN A 35 -0.07 -40.93 15.50
N VAL A 36 -1.19 -41.12 16.22
CA VAL A 36 -1.34 -40.69 17.62
C VAL A 36 -0.28 -41.29 18.55
N LYS A 37 0.11 -42.55 18.31
CA LYS A 37 1.09 -43.25 19.14
C LYS A 37 2.48 -42.63 18.99
N ASP A 38 2.90 -42.36 17.76
CA ASP A 38 4.21 -41.75 17.51
C ASP A 38 4.29 -40.31 18.08
N ILE A 39 3.18 -39.56 18.00
CA ILE A 39 3.09 -38.22 18.62
C ILE A 39 3.17 -38.33 20.15
N ALA A 40 2.49 -39.33 20.74
CA ALA A 40 2.51 -39.60 22.17
C ALA A 40 3.92 -39.95 22.68
N ASP A 41 4.62 -40.82 21.96
CA ASP A 41 5.99 -41.21 22.28
C ASP A 41 6.95 -40.00 22.21
N LYS A 42 6.85 -39.16 21.17
CA LYS A 42 7.70 -37.95 21.03
C LYS A 42 7.42 -36.85 22.06
N LEU A 43 6.20 -36.78 22.59
CA LEU A 43 5.80 -35.78 23.57
C LEU A 43 5.87 -36.30 25.01
N GLU A 44 6.19 -37.57 25.21
CA GLU A 44 6.16 -38.26 26.51
C GLU A 44 4.78 -38.15 27.19
N LEU A 45 3.72 -38.25 26.39
CA LEU A 45 2.32 -38.18 26.83
C LEU A 45 1.61 -39.50 26.56
N SER A 46 0.50 -39.75 27.26
CA SER A 46 -0.32 -40.92 26.93
C SER A 46 -1.09 -40.72 25.61
N PRO A 47 -1.33 -41.79 24.83
CA PRO A 47 -2.13 -41.71 23.60
C PRO A 47 -3.53 -41.11 23.80
N SER A 48 -4.13 -41.33 24.96
CA SER A 48 -5.44 -40.75 25.32
C SER A 48 -5.38 -39.22 25.46
N ILE A 49 -4.32 -38.70 26.10
CA ILE A 49 -4.10 -37.25 26.24
C ILE A 49 -3.89 -36.64 24.84
N VAL A 50 -3.02 -37.24 24.03
CA VAL A 50 -2.76 -36.76 22.66
C VAL A 50 -4.03 -36.79 21.79
N THR A 51 -4.84 -37.84 21.89
CA THR A 51 -6.13 -37.92 21.18
C THR A 51 -7.06 -36.77 21.56
N MET A 52 -7.11 -36.39 22.84
CA MET A 52 -7.91 -35.27 23.31
C MET A 52 -7.41 -33.92 22.74
N HIS A 53 -6.09 -33.71 22.70
CA HIS A 53 -5.51 -32.52 22.07
C HIS A 53 -5.78 -32.45 20.57
N ILE A 54 -5.62 -33.58 19.85
CA ILE A 54 -5.89 -33.66 18.41
C ILE A 54 -7.36 -33.35 18.11
N ARG A 55 -8.31 -33.86 18.90
CA ARG A 55 -9.75 -33.53 18.72
C ARG A 55 -10.04 -32.03 18.85
N LYS A 56 -9.38 -31.33 19.79
CA LYS A 56 -9.53 -29.88 19.93
C LYS A 56 -8.95 -29.13 18.73
N LEU A 57 -7.81 -29.58 18.21
CA LEU A 57 -7.20 -29.03 16.99
C LEU A 57 -8.05 -29.30 15.73
N GLU A 58 -8.63 -30.50 15.61
CA GLU A 58 -9.54 -30.88 14.51
C GLU A 58 -10.82 -30.02 14.55
N ALA A 59 -11.39 -29.81 15.75
CA ALA A 59 -12.58 -28.96 15.93
C ALA A 59 -12.32 -27.49 15.57
N ALA A 60 -11.11 -27.00 15.78
CA ALA A 60 -10.65 -25.67 15.37
C ALA A 60 -10.27 -25.59 13.87
N GLY A 61 -10.32 -26.70 13.13
CA GLY A 61 -9.93 -26.76 11.72
C GLY A 61 -8.42 -26.62 11.47
N LEU A 62 -7.59 -26.68 12.51
CA LEU A 62 -6.14 -26.54 12.43
C LEU A 62 -5.48 -27.81 11.90
N THR A 63 -6.01 -28.98 12.28
CA THR A 63 -5.49 -30.29 11.87
C THR A 63 -6.58 -31.13 11.23
N GLY A 64 -6.14 -32.12 10.45
CA GLY A 64 -7.00 -33.13 9.87
C GLY A 64 -6.44 -34.53 10.12
N SER A 65 -7.22 -35.54 9.78
CA SER A 65 -6.78 -36.91 9.84
C SER A 65 -7.36 -37.77 8.73
N ARG A 66 -6.59 -38.77 8.30
CA ARG A 66 -6.98 -39.73 7.27
C ARG A 66 -6.55 -41.14 7.63
N ARG A 67 -7.27 -42.14 7.12
CA ARG A 67 -6.93 -43.54 7.32
C ARG A 67 -6.04 -44.01 6.17
N VAL A 68 -4.90 -44.61 6.51
CA VAL A 68 -3.93 -45.15 5.54
C VAL A 68 -3.63 -46.61 5.91
N ARG A 69 -3.53 -47.48 4.90
CA ARG A 69 -3.03 -48.85 5.10
C ARG A 69 -1.51 -48.85 4.98
N LEU A 70 -0.82 -49.27 6.04
CA LEU A 70 0.64 -49.40 6.10
C LEU A 70 0.98 -50.74 6.73
N ASN A 71 1.91 -51.50 6.15
CA ASN A 71 2.40 -52.78 6.70
C ASN A 71 1.28 -53.77 7.11
N GLY A 72 0.18 -53.83 6.34
CA GLY A 72 -0.97 -54.69 6.62
C GLY A 72 -1.94 -54.18 7.70
N GLY A 73 -1.61 -53.08 8.40
CA GLY A 73 -2.45 -52.41 9.39
C GLY A 73 -3.17 -51.17 8.84
N THR A 74 -4.27 -50.76 9.49
CA THR A 74 -4.95 -49.48 9.19
C THR A 74 -4.57 -48.46 10.24
N HIS A 75 -3.95 -47.35 9.83
CA HIS A 75 -3.46 -46.29 10.70
C HIS A 75 -4.25 -44.99 10.47
N LYS A 76 -4.52 -44.24 11.54
CA LYS A 76 -5.06 -42.87 11.48
C LYS A 76 -3.87 -41.90 11.52
N LEU A 77 -3.52 -41.30 10.39
CA LEU A 77 -2.48 -40.28 10.29
C LEU A 77 -3.08 -38.90 10.46
N CYS A 78 -2.42 -38.05 11.24
CA CYS A 78 -2.79 -36.67 11.50
C CYS A 78 -1.87 -35.73 10.72
N PHE A 79 -2.43 -34.67 10.17
CA PHE A 79 -1.72 -33.71 9.32
C PHE A 79 -2.16 -32.28 9.62
N LEU A 80 -1.29 -31.31 9.34
CA LEU A 80 -1.61 -29.89 9.45
C LEU A 80 -2.53 -29.47 8.29
N LYS A 81 -3.67 -28.84 8.60
CA LYS A 81 -4.66 -28.39 7.60
C LYS A 81 -4.56 -26.89 7.31
N ALA A 82 -4.28 -26.08 8.34
CA ALA A 82 -4.11 -24.64 8.22
C ALA A 82 -2.65 -24.25 8.47
N THR A 83 -2.06 -23.51 7.54
CA THR A 83 -0.68 -23.02 7.63
C THR A 83 -0.57 -21.56 8.08
N SER A 84 -1.68 -20.82 8.06
CA SER A 84 -1.73 -19.41 8.46
C SER A 84 -3.10 -19.03 9.02
N ILE A 85 -3.08 -18.10 9.97
CA ILE A 85 -4.25 -17.50 10.61
C ILE A 85 -4.04 -15.98 10.61
N ASP A 86 -5.04 -15.25 10.14
CA ASP A 86 -5.12 -13.80 10.21
C ASP A 86 -6.21 -13.44 11.23
N ILE A 87 -5.89 -12.62 12.23
CA ILE A 87 -6.80 -12.25 13.33
C ILE A 87 -7.06 -10.76 13.27
N GLN A 88 -8.29 -10.39 12.92
CA GLN A 88 -8.73 -9.00 12.97
C GLN A 88 -9.10 -8.59 14.39
N LEU A 89 -8.31 -7.70 14.98
CA LEU A 89 -8.59 -7.16 16.31
C LEU A 89 -9.74 -6.12 16.26
N PRO A 90 -10.52 -5.97 17.35
CA PRO A 90 -11.48 -4.89 17.47
C PRO A 90 -10.76 -3.53 17.36
N ALA A 91 -11.02 -2.80 16.29
CA ALA A 91 -10.68 -1.40 16.19
C ALA A 91 -11.91 -0.59 16.62
N ALA A 92 -11.70 0.53 17.32
CA ALA A 92 -12.74 1.54 17.47
C ALA A 92 -13.09 2.01 16.05
N ARG A 93 -14.21 1.54 15.50
CA ARG A 93 -14.80 2.15 14.31
C ARG A 93 -15.16 3.58 14.70
N ARG A 94 -14.28 4.53 14.37
CA ARG A 94 -14.79 5.82 13.94
C ARG A 94 -15.44 5.51 12.60
N ASP A 95 -16.77 5.41 12.57
CA ASP A 95 -17.52 5.65 11.34
C ASP A 95 -17.35 7.15 11.01
N ALA A 96 -16.10 7.59 10.81
CA ALA A 96 -15.78 8.93 10.39
C ALA A 96 -16.41 9.05 9.01
N LYS A 97 -17.35 9.97 8.86
CA LYS A 97 -17.84 10.31 7.53
C LYS A 97 -16.62 10.75 6.74
N MET A 98 -16.32 10.02 5.69
CA MET A 98 -15.16 10.25 4.86
C MET A 98 -15.65 10.58 3.45
N LEU A 99 -15.12 11.66 2.89
CA LEU A 99 -15.24 11.95 1.46
C LEU A 99 -13.95 11.50 0.80
N GLU A 100 -14.04 10.76 -0.31
CA GLU A 100 -12.89 10.30 -1.08
C GLU A 100 -13.03 10.75 -2.53
N GLN A 101 -11.93 11.22 -3.10
CA GLN A 101 -11.82 11.56 -4.51
C GLN A 101 -10.52 10.98 -5.06
N SER A 102 -10.57 10.46 -6.28
CA SER A 102 -9.40 9.97 -7.02
C SER A 102 -9.14 10.89 -8.22
N ILE A 103 -7.89 11.25 -8.46
CA ILE A 103 -7.46 12.13 -9.54
C ILE A 103 -6.38 11.42 -10.36
N SER A 104 -6.71 11.03 -11.59
CA SER A 104 -5.74 10.45 -12.52
C SER A 104 -4.53 11.36 -12.70
N VAL A 105 -3.33 10.77 -12.78
CA VAL A 105 -2.09 11.51 -12.98
C VAL A 105 -2.11 12.35 -14.26
N GLY A 106 -2.83 11.92 -15.30
CA GLY A 106 -3.03 12.66 -16.54
C GLY A 106 -3.95 13.88 -16.46
N HIS A 107 -4.70 14.05 -15.36
CA HIS A 107 -5.73 15.09 -15.21
C HIS A 107 -5.20 16.42 -14.62
N TYR A 108 -3.90 16.70 -14.75
CA TYR A 108 -3.36 18.00 -14.32
C TYR A 108 -3.98 19.15 -15.12
N THR A 109 -4.21 20.26 -14.44
CA THR A 109 -4.88 21.45 -14.97
C THR A 109 -3.92 22.61 -15.23
N ALA A 110 -2.77 22.63 -14.56
CA ALA A 110 -1.68 23.55 -14.82
C ALA A 110 -0.35 22.82 -14.63
N PHE A 111 0.69 23.26 -15.35
CA PHE A 111 2.01 22.68 -15.25
C PHE A 111 3.06 23.69 -15.75
N GLU A 112 4.29 23.50 -15.26
CA GLU A 112 5.50 24.04 -15.84
C GLU A 112 6.52 22.91 -15.76
N VAL A 113 6.91 22.32 -16.88
CA VAL A 113 7.78 21.13 -16.87
C VAL A 113 9.00 21.36 -17.72
N HIS A 114 10.14 20.91 -17.21
CA HIS A 114 11.41 20.95 -17.90
C HIS A 114 12.02 19.56 -17.99
N PRO A 115 12.81 19.28 -19.05
CA PRO A 115 13.48 18.00 -19.23
C PRO A 115 14.37 17.56 -18.04
N THR A 116 14.57 16.26 -17.82
CA THR A 116 13.91 15.16 -18.58
C THR A 116 12.41 15.16 -18.34
N CYS A 117 11.57 14.85 -19.33
CA CYS A 117 10.11 14.83 -19.11
C CYS A 117 9.35 13.94 -20.09
N GLY A 118 8.16 13.49 -19.69
CA GLY A 118 7.28 12.74 -20.58
C GLY A 118 6.06 12.16 -19.88
N LEU A 119 5.31 11.37 -20.65
CA LEU A 119 4.01 10.82 -20.30
C LEU A 119 3.88 9.41 -20.90
N GLY A 120 3.18 8.52 -20.19
CA GLY A 120 2.85 7.18 -20.69
C GLY A 120 1.45 6.75 -20.27
N THR A 121 0.76 6.06 -21.18
CA THR A 121 -0.52 5.39 -20.91
C THR A 121 -0.28 3.95 -20.45
N HIS A 122 -1.31 3.10 -20.39
CA HIS A 122 -1.11 1.65 -20.22
C HIS A 122 -0.61 0.94 -21.47
N GLU A 123 -0.66 1.58 -22.64
CA GLU A 123 -0.44 0.92 -23.94
C GLU A 123 0.74 1.52 -24.74
N MET A 124 1.04 2.80 -24.52
CA MET A 124 2.04 3.53 -25.28
C MET A 124 2.58 4.77 -24.56
N GLU A 125 3.73 5.25 -25.02
CA GLU A 125 4.26 6.58 -24.73
C GLU A 125 3.39 7.64 -25.41
N ILE A 126 3.25 8.80 -24.77
CA ILE A 126 2.58 9.95 -25.38
C ILE A 126 3.65 10.90 -25.88
N GLY A 127 3.72 11.05 -27.20
CA GLY A 127 4.60 12.03 -27.83
C GLY A 127 6.07 11.63 -27.84
N VAL A 128 6.94 12.62 -27.71
CA VAL A 128 8.40 12.47 -27.69
C VAL A 128 8.92 12.92 -26.33
N TRP A 129 9.84 12.15 -25.75
CA TRP A 129 10.48 12.48 -24.48
C TRP A 129 11.21 13.82 -24.57
N ASP A 130 11.30 14.49 -23.44
CA ASP A 130 12.02 15.75 -23.22
C ASP A 130 11.48 16.93 -24.04
N ASP A 131 10.24 16.82 -24.53
CA ASP A 131 9.50 17.91 -25.17
C ASP A 131 8.24 18.27 -24.36
N PRO A 132 8.30 19.37 -23.57
CA PRO A 132 7.20 19.83 -22.73
C PRO A 132 5.88 20.08 -23.47
N ARG A 133 5.90 20.25 -24.80
CA ARG A 133 4.69 20.51 -25.59
C ARG A 133 3.69 19.35 -25.52
N TYR A 134 4.16 18.12 -25.32
CA TYR A 134 3.30 16.94 -25.20
C TYR A 134 2.51 16.88 -23.88
N PHE A 135 2.82 17.74 -22.90
CA PHE A 135 1.95 17.93 -21.72
C PHE A 135 0.62 18.64 -22.05
N LEU A 136 0.39 19.01 -23.31
CA LEU A 136 -0.91 19.41 -23.84
C LEU A 136 -1.41 18.48 -24.95
N ASP A 137 -0.77 17.32 -25.16
CA ASP A 137 -1.28 16.30 -26.08
C ASP A 137 -2.67 15.81 -25.62
N PRO A 138 -3.67 15.66 -26.50
CA PRO A 138 -4.99 15.16 -26.12
C PRO A 138 -4.95 13.82 -25.37
N GLU A 139 -3.99 12.94 -25.68
CA GLU A 139 -3.85 11.64 -25.02
C GLU A 139 -3.37 11.75 -23.57
N ARG A 140 -2.91 12.92 -23.11
CA ARG A 140 -2.45 13.13 -21.72
C ARG A 140 -3.48 12.73 -20.68
N VAL A 141 -4.79 12.81 -20.99
CA VAL A 141 -5.86 12.44 -20.06
C VAL A 141 -5.86 10.94 -19.74
N ASN A 142 -5.25 10.12 -20.60
CA ASN A 142 -5.08 8.68 -20.43
C ASN A 142 -3.72 8.33 -19.79
N ALA A 143 -2.91 9.32 -19.40
CA ALA A 143 -1.62 9.06 -18.81
C ALA A 143 -1.77 8.36 -17.44
N ALA A 144 -1.01 7.28 -17.28
CA ALA A 144 -0.86 6.50 -16.06
C ALA A 144 0.53 6.66 -15.43
N ILE A 145 1.45 7.32 -16.12
CA ILE A 145 2.74 7.78 -15.60
C ILE A 145 3.07 9.15 -16.20
N LEU A 146 3.66 10.03 -15.40
CA LEU A 146 4.30 11.25 -15.88
C LEU A 146 5.59 11.50 -15.13
N TRP A 147 6.53 12.17 -15.77
CA TRP A 147 7.78 12.56 -15.14
C TRP A 147 8.29 13.91 -15.64
N PHE A 148 9.03 14.62 -14.80
CA PHE A 148 9.75 15.83 -15.17
C PHE A 148 10.97 16.09 -14.28
N GLY A 149 12.00 16.78 -14.79
CA GLY A 149 13.26 17.04 -14.07
C GLY A 149 13.17 18.20 -13.09
N ARG A 150 12.41 19.25 -13.42
CA ARG A 150 12.08 20.38 -12.51
C ARG A 150 10.82 21.11 -12.96
N GLY A 151 10.26 21.91 -12.06
CA GLY A 151 8.99 22.63 -12.27
C GLY A 151 7.86 22.01 -11.46
N TYR A 152 6.64 21.96 -11.98
CA TYR A 152 5.47 21.45 -11.27
C TYR A 152 4.38 20.88 -12.18
N VAL A 153 3.53 20.05 -11.58
CA VAL A 153 2.18 19.71 -12.06
C VAL A 153 1.15 20.03 -10.98
N GLU A 154 0.01 20.58 -11.38
CA GLU A 154 -1.06 21.00 -10.48
C GLU A 154 -2.41 20.43 -10.92
N TYR A 155 -3.08 19.80 -9.95
CA TYR A 155 -4.39 19.18 -10.09
C TYR A 155 -5.44 20.05 -9.44
N LYS A 156 -6.61 20.16 -10.09
CA LYS A 156 -7.76 20.88 -9.56
C LYS A 156 -8.93 19.91 -9.37
N MET A 157 -9.54 19.95 -8.20
CA MET A 157 -10.65 19.07 -7.82
C MET A 157 -11.82 19.87 -7.24
N PRO A 158 -13.06 19.40 -7.37
CA PRO A 158 -14.19 20.01 -6.69
C PRO A 158 -14.08 19.81 -5.16
N ASN A 159 -14.53 20.81 -4.42
CA ASN A 159 -14.74 20.68 -2.99
C ASN A 159 -16.16 20.13 -2.74
N TYR A 160 -16.25 18.95 -2.13
CA TYR A 160 -17.52 18.32 -1.76
C TYR A 160 -17.92 18.52 -0.29
N LEU A 161 -17.18 19.33 0.48
CA LEU A 161 -17.61 19.72 1.81
C LEU A 161 -18.91 20.52 1.72
N ALA A 162 -19.96 20.00 2.35
CA ALA A 162 -21.22 20.73 2.46
C ALA A 162 -21.06 21.92 3.42
N ALA A 163 -21.89 22.95 3.23
CA ALA A 163 -21.92 24.09 4.13
C ALA A 163 -22.12 23.64 5.59
N GLY A 164 -21.20 24.04 6.47
CA GLY A 164 -21.21 23.68 7.90
C GLY A 164 -20.52 22.36 8.24
N GLN A 165 -20.02 21.59 7.26
CA GLN A 165 -19.13 20.45 7.54
C GLN A 165 -17.71 20.96 7.80
N THR A 166 -17.06 20.36 8.80
CA THR A 166 -15.67 20.61 9.15
C THR A 166 -14.84 19.35 8.92
N ALA A 167 -13.68 19.53 8.28
CA ALA A 167 -12.70 18.48 8.15
C ALA A 167 -11.92 18.36 9.47
N ASP A 168 -11.83 17.14 10.01
CA ASP A 168 -10.91 16.78 11.09
C ASP A 168 -9.48 16.72 10.58
N PHE A 169 -9.27 16.02 9.47
CA PHE A 169 -8.00 15.91 8.80
C PHE A 169 -8.18 15.51 7.32
N ILE A 170 -7.14 15.78 6.53
CA ILE A 170 -7.05 15.37 5.12
C ILE A 170 -5.90 14.39 4.97
N GLU A 171 -6.09 13.37 4.15
CA GLU A 171 -5.04 12.46 3.68
C GLU A 171 -4.93 12.51 2.17
N ILE A 172 -3.71 12.59 1.66
CA ILE A 172 -3.39 12.60 0.23
C ILE A 172 -2.42 11.44 0.00
N SER A 173 -2.82 10.45 -0.78
CA SER A 173 -2.02 9.26 -1.08
C SER A 173 -1.67 9.20 -2.55
N MET A 174 -0.42 8.89 -2.85
CA MET A 174 0.09 8.78 -4.22
C MET A 174 1.36 7.93 -4.26
N GLU A 175 1.63 7.28 -5.39
CA GLU A 175 2.93 6.64 -5.64
C GLU A 175 3.83 7.62 -6.42
N LEU A 176 5.01 7.90 -5.87
CA LEU A 176 5.98 8.81 -6.49
C LEU A 176 7.44 8.41 -6.26
N ALA A 177 8.32 8.91 -7.12
CA ALA A 177 9.77 8.79 -7.03
C ALA A 177 10.46 10.05 -7.55
N SER A 178 11.79 10.10 -7.44
CA SER A 178 12.62 11.00 -8.23
C SER A 178 12.67 10.52 -9.68
N GLU A 179 13.22 11.34 -10.57
CA GLU A 179 13.36 11.06 -12.00
C GLU A 179 14.82 11.23 -12.43
N ALA A 180 15.49 10.11 -12.71
CA ALA A 180 16.87 10.12 -13.19
C ALA A 180 16.89 9.90 -14.71
N PRO A 181 17.79 10.55 -15.46
CA PRO A 181 18.06 10.15 -16.84
C PRO A 181 18.51 8.67 -16.89
N GLY A 182 17.62 7.78 -17.34
CA GLY A 182 17.83 6.33 -17.27
C GLY A 182 17.39 5.74 -15.94
N LEU A 183 18.33 5.28 -15.12
CA LEU A 183 18.06 4.67 -13.80
C LEU A 183 19.16 5.01 -12.79
N GLY A 184 18.79 5.61 -11.67
CA GLY A 184 19.70 6.01 -10.60
C GLY A 184 19.24 5.53 -9.22
N ASP A 185 19.95 4.56 -8.62
CA ASP A 185 19.64 4.05 -7.28
C ASP A 185 20.05 5.03 -6.15
N ASP A 186 20.77 6.10 -6.49
CA ASP A 186 21.16 7.21 -5.62
C ASP A 186 20.97 8.51 -6.40
N TRP A 187 19.73 9.00 -6.42
CA TRP A 187 19.32 10.17 -7.19
C TRP A 187 18.27 10.96 -6.41
N PRO A 188 18.69 11.63 -5.31
CA PRO A 188 17.73 12.26 -4.43
C PRO A 188 17.00 13.41 -5.12
N SER A 189 15.74 13.63 -4.73
CA SER A 189 14.94 14.76 -5.20
C SER A 189 14.06 15.33 -4.11
N ASP A 190 14.19 16.63 -3.89
CA ASP A 190 13.37 17.40 -2.96
C ASP A 190 12.04 17.76 -3.62
N ILE A 191 10.98 17.05 -3.24
CA ILE A 191 9.65 17.17 -3.83
C ILE A 191 8.75 17.94 -2.87
N GLY A 192 8.36 19.14 -3.29
CA GLY A 192 7.49 20.05 -2.55
C GLY A 192 6.00 19.78 -2.83
N PHE A 193 5.19 19.88 -1.78
CA PHE A 193 3.74 19.72 -1.85
C PHE A 193 3.04 21.03 -1.49
N THR A 194 2.04 21.42 -2.27
CA THR A 194 1.22 22.61 -2.00
C THR A 194 -0.26 22.26 -2.16
N PHE A 195 -1.08 22.66 -1.20
CA PHE A 195 -2.53 22.46 -1.22
C PHE A 195 -3.26 23.79 -1.05
N ASN A 196 -4.15 24.14 -1.97
CA ASN A 196 -4.86 25.43 -2.01
C ASN A 196 -3.93 26.66 -1.89
N GLY A 197 -2.74 26.57 -2.50
CA GLY A 197 -1.72 27.60 -2.45
C GLY A 197 -0.96 27.70 -1.12
N VAL A 198 -1.20 26.78 -0.18
CA VAL A 198 -0.45 26.66 1.08
C VAL A 198 0.62 25.58 0.92
N PHE A 199 1.88 25.97 1.10
CA PHE A 199 3.01 25.03 1.04
C PHE A 199 2.98 24.11 2.25
N LEU A 200 2.87 22.81 2.03
CA LEU A 200 2.72 21.79 3.07
C LEU A 200 4.06 21.32 3.62
N GLY A 201 5.10 21.32 2.78
CA GLY A 201 6.43 20.83 3.12
C GLY A 201 7.09 20.11 1.94
N THR A 202 8.30 19.63 2.19
CA THR A 202 9.13 18.90 1.23
C THR A 202 9.38 17.48 1.72
N TRP A 203 9.37 16.52 0.81
CA TRP A 203 9.90 15.18 1.03
C TRP A 203 11.02 14.90 0.04
N THR A 204 12.15 14.39 0.53
CA THR A 204 13.25 13.96 -0.33
C THR A 204 13.06 12.51 -0.74
N SER A 205 12.76 12.27 -2.02
CA SER A 205 12.85 10.94 -2.61
C SER A 205 14.31 10.49 -2.60
N PRO A 206 14.64 9.24 -2.23
CA PRO A 206 16.02 8.79 -2.17
C PRO A 206 16.58 8.35 -3.54
N ALA A 207 15.72 7.88 -4.44
CA ALA A 207 16.17 7.18 -5.65
C ALA A 207 15.09 7.08 -6.73
N ASP A 208 15.57 6.77 -7.94
CA ASP A 208 14.78 6.45 -9.12
C ASP A 208 14.70 4.92 -9.29
N PHE A 209 13.56 4.32 -8.95
CA PHE A 209 13.47 2.88 -8.73
C PHE A 209 13.14 2.11 -10.01
N GLY A 210 13.89 1.05 -10.30
CA GLY A 210 13.57 0.13 -11.40
C GLY A 210 14.68 -0.85 -11.81
N ARG A 211 15.91 -0.65 -11.32
CA ARG A 211 17.05 -1.52 -11.65
C ARG A 211 16.86 -2.96 -11.16
N ALA A 212 16.37 -3.13 -9.92
CA ALA A 212 16.31 -4.44 -9.27
C ALA A 212 15.11 -5.29 -9.69
N ALA A 213 13.98 -4.66 -10.00
CA ALA A 213 12.74 -5.34 -10.30
C ALA A 213 11.83 -4.49 -11.20
N ARG A 214 10.91 -5.17 -11.91
CA ARG A 214 9.81 -4.50 -12.59
C ARG A 214 8.74 -4.11 -11.57
N GLY A 215 8.08 -2.97 -11.79
CA GLY A 215 6.88 -2.61 -11.05
C GLY A 215 5.79 -3.66 -11.26
N ARG A 216 5.00 -3.90 -10.22
CA ARG A 216 3.96 -4.95 -10.21
C ARG A 216 2.90 -4.73 -11.29
N TYR A 217 2.55 -3.48 -11.56
CA TYR A 217 1.52 -3.08 -12.52
C TYR A 217 2.11 -2.48 -13.80
N THR A 218 3.40 -2.14 -13.81
CA THR A 218 4.10 -1.52 -14.94
C THR A 218 3.98 -2.33 -16.24
N PRO A 219 3.30 -1.79 -17.28
CA PRO A 219 2.97 -2.50 -18.53
C PRO A 219 4.20 -3.05 -19.24
N GLU A 220 4.11 -4.23 -19.86
CA GLU A 220 5.26 -4.97 -20.43
C GLU A 220 6.07 -4.18 -21.48
N TRP A 221 5.42 -3.32 -22.26
CA TRP A 221 6.07 -2.50 -23.27
C TRP A 221 6.99 -1.42 -22.67
N TRP A 222 6.78 -1.02 -21.40
CA TRP A 222 7.59 -0.01 -20.74
C TRP A 222 9.05 -0.47 -20.64
N HIS A 223 9.95 0.43 -21.05
CA HIS A 223 11.38 0.18 -21.14
C HIS A 223 11.96 -0.28 -19.79
N ARG A 224 12.77 -1.34 -19.78
CA ARG A 224 13.37 -1.87 -18.52
C ARG A 224 14.50 -1.01 -17.95
N ASN A 225 15.04 -0.10 -18.74
CA ASN A 225 16.16 0.76 -18.40
C ASN A 225 15.72 2.16 -17.92
N VAL A 226 14.43 2.33 -17.66
CA VAL A 226 13.85 3.50 -16.98
C VAL A 226 13.12 3.07 -15.73
N ASN A 227 12.71 4.03 -14.93
CA ASN A 227 12.00 3.80 -13.69
C ASN A 227 10.71 3.01 -13.87
N GLN A 228 10.47 2.15 -12.88
CA GLN A 228 9.44 1.13 -12.94
C GLN A 228 8.38 1.31 -11.86
N TYR A 229 8.70 1.97 -10.75
CA TYR A 229 7.79 2.16 -9.62
C TYR A 229 8.30 3.26 -8.71
N GLY A 230 7.46 3.71 -7.79
CA GLY A 230 7.81 4.64 -6.73
C GLY A 230 7.55 4.09 -5.35
N LEU A 231 7.53 5.00 -4.38
CA LEU A 231 7.11 4.74 -3.02
C LEU A 231 5.69 5.26 -2.86
N LEU A 232 4.80 4.43 -2.31
CA LEU A 232 3.51 4.92 -1.85
C LEU A 232 3.72 5.84 -0.66
N LYS A 233 3.29 7.08 -0.80
CA LYS A 233 3.33 8.10 0.24
C LYS A 233 1.94 8.49 0.66
N THR A 234 1.80 8.85 1.93
CA THR A 234 0.58 9.44 2.48
C THR A 234 0.92 10.70 3.24
N ILE A 235 0.45 11.83 2.72
CA ILE A 235 0.51 13.11 3.40
C ILE A 235 -0.76 13.24 4.25
N ARG A 236 -0.61 13.55 5.53
CA ARG A 236 -1.70 13.81 6.47
C ARG A 236 -1.60 15.23 6.98
N ILE A 237 -2.69 15.98 6.89
CA ILE A 237 -2.80 17.35 7.40
C ILE A 237 -3.90 17.36 8.45
N ASP A 238 -3.54 17.58 9.72
CA ASP A 238 -4.50 17.62 10.82
C ASP A 238 -4.31 18.86 11.71
N ALA A 239 -4.96 18.88 12.86
CA ALA A 239 -4.89 20.01 13.80
C ALA A 239 -3.51 20.18 14.47
N SER A 240 -2.61 19.20 14.35
CA SER A 240 -1.27 19.22 14.94
C SER A 240 -0.15 19.53 13.96
N GLY A 241 -0.40 19.44 12.65
CA GLY A 241 0.60 19.75 11.63
C GLY A 241 0.39 18.96 10.34
N THR A 242 1.42 18.97 9.51
CA THR A 242 1.48 18.21 8.26
C THR A 242 2.56 17.14 8.36
N PHE A 243 2.22 15.92 8.00
CA PHE A 243 3.07 14.74 8.12
C PHE A 243 3.11 13.98 6.79
N ILE A 244 4.22 13.33 6.49
CA ILE A 244 4.33 12.31 5.44
C ILE A 244 4.73 10.98 6.07
N ASP A 245 3.93 9.94 5.88
CA ASP A 245 4.12 8.62 6.49
C ASP A 245 4.35 8.67 8.02
N GLY A 246 3.72 9.64 8.70
CA GLY A 246 3.84 9.85 10.15
C GLY A 246 5.05 10.69 10.61
N VAL A 247 5.92 11.11 9.70
CA VAL A 247 7.02 12.05 9.98
C VAL A 247 6.57 13.47 9.67
N GLN A 248 6.75 14.39 10.61
CA GLN A 248 6.31 15.78 10.44
C GLN A 248 7.13 16.48 9.37
N MET A 249 6.46 17.09 8.39
CA MET A 249 7.06 17.95 7.37
C MET A 249 7.02 19.43 7.75
N SER A 250 5.93 19.87 8.38
CA SER A 250 5.75 21.27 8.79
C SER A 250 4.69 21.42 9.90
N GLU A 251 4.60 22.64 10.43
CA GLU A 251 3.57 23.07 11.39
C GLU A 251 2.25 23.48 10.71
N VAL A 252 2.14 23.39 9.38
CA VAL A 252 0.90 23.72 8.66
C VAL A 252 -0.21 22.76 9.07
N THR A 253 -1.33 23.31 9.50
CA THR A 253 -2.47 22.57 10.01
C THR A 253 -3.66 22.62 9.04
N ILE A 254 -4.66 21.78 9.31
CA ILE A 254 -5.94 21.78 8.58
C ILE A 254 -6.65 23.15 8.61
N ARG A 255 -6.35 24.01 9.60
CA ARG A 255 -6.96 25.35 9.75
C ARG A 255 -6.30 26.41 8.88
N ASP A 256 -5.08 26.15 8.43
CA ASP A 256 -4.35 27.05 7.52
C ASP A 256 -4.80 26.87 6.07
N LEU A 257 -5.47 25.76 5.78
CA LEU A 257 -6.01 25.44 4.47
C LEU A 257 -7.32 26.20 4.21
N LYS A 258 -7.44 26.75 3.00
CA LYS A 258 -8.65 27.44 2.52
C LYS A 258 -9.70 26.42 2.04
N LEU A 259 -10.26 25.64 2.96
CA LEU A 259 -11.17 24.53 2.66
C LEU A 259 -12.59 24.98 2.30
N GLU A 260 -12.91 26.26 2.45
CA GLU A 260 -14.15 26.90 2.04
C GLU A 260 -14.24 27.17 0.53
N GLU A 261 -13.10 27.14 -0.17
CA GLU A 261 -13.04 27.39 -1.61
C GLU A 261 -13.83 26.31 -2.38
N PRO A 262 -14.58 26.67 -3.44
CA PRO A 262 -15.40 25.71 -4.19
C PRO A 262 -14.58 24.66 -4.96
N PHE A 263 -13.30 24.95 -5.18
CA PHE A 263 -12.34 24.06 -5.83
C PHE A 263 -11.06 24.06 -5.02
N TRP A 264 -10.42 22.90 -4.97
CA TRP A 264 -9.12 22.74 -4.35
C TRP A 264 -8.05 22.51 -5.41
N THR A 265 -6.82 22.93 -5.10
CA THR A 265 -5.64 22.67 -5.92
C THR A 265 -4.61 21.88 -5.13
N LEU A 266 -4.00 20.90 -5.79
CA LEU A 266 -2.90 20.10 -5.26
C LEU A 266 -1.75 20.17 -6.26
N ARG A 267 -0.59 20.65 -5.82
CA ARG A 267 0.59 20.80 -6.65
C ARG A 267 1.74 19.98 -6.10
N PHE A 268 2.43 19.30 -7.02
CA PHE A 268 3.71 18.64 -6.81
C PHE A 268 4.77 19.42 -7.57
N ALA A 269 5.86 19.79 -6.90
CA ALA A 269 6.89 20.62 -7.50
C ALA A 269 8.29 20.13 -7.12
N VAL A 270 9.23 20.34 -8.03
CA VAL A 270 10.67 20.22 -7.81
C VAL A 270 11.23 21.60 -8.11
N ASP A 271 11.62 22.31 -7.05
CA ASP A 271 12.18 23.65 -7.15
C ASP A 271 13.60 23.57 -7.74
N GLU A 272 13.89 24.40 -8.72
CA GLU A 272 15.22 24.46 -9.34
C GLU A 272 16.31 24.97 -8.40
N GLN A 273 15.92 25.60 -7.28
CA GLN A 273 16.80 26.07 -6.22
C GLN A 273 16.85 25.12 -5.01
N ALA A 274 16.21 23.94 -5.08
CA ALA A 274 16.28 22.95 -4.01
C ALA A 274 17.71 22.38 -3.85
N GLU A 275 17.99 21.77 -2.70
CA GLU A 275 19.28 21.12 -2.45
C GLU A 275 19.46 19.92 -3.39
N HIS A 276 18.40 19.15 -3.59
CA HIS A 276 18.36 18.00 -4.49
C HIS A 276 17.35 18.20 -5.63
N VAL A 277 17.83 18.53 -6.83
CA VAL A 277 16.98 18.71 -8.03
C VAL A 277 17.00 17.42 -8.86
N GLY A 278 16.38 16.37 -8.33
CA GLY A 278 16.37 15.04 -8.93
C GLY A 278 15.09 14.67 -9.68
N GLY A 279 14.22 15.64 -10.00
CA GLY A 279 12.97 15.42 -10.71
C GLY A 279 11.87 14.69 -9.93
N LEU A 280 10.74 14.46 -10.58
CA LEU A 280 9.57 13.80 -10.02
C LEU A 280 8.99 12.86 -11.08
N THR A 281 8.66 11.65 -10.65
CA THR A 281 7.78 10.73 -11.37
C THR A 281 6.55 10.45 -10.53
N LEU A 282 5.36 10.59 -11.13
CA LEU A 282 4.09 10.18 -10.53
C LEU A 282 3.56 8.95 -11.25
N TYR A 283 3.14 7.96 -10.47
CA TYR A 283 2.54 6.72 -10.95
C TYR A 283 1.04 6.71 -10.61
N GLY A 284 0.22 6.46 -11.61
CA GLY A 284 -1.23 6.30 -11.49
C GLY A 284 -1.66 4.84 -11.52
N ALA A 285 -2.97 4.61 -11.47
CA ALA A 285 -3.54 3.26 -11.51
C ALA A 285 -3.05 2.50 -12.75
N GLY A 286 -2.74 1.21 -12.62
CA GLY A 286 -2.14 0.40 -13.69
C GLY A 286 -0.67 0.69 -14.05
N PHE A 287 0.05 1.49 -13.24
CA PHE A 287 1.50 1.71 -13.38
C PHE A 287 2.18 1.66 -12.00
N GLY A 288 3.45 1.26 -11.93
CA GLY A 288 4.17 1.20 -10.66
C GLY A 288 3.86 -0.05 -9.83
N ASN A 289 3.84 0.11 -8.51
CA ASN A 289 3.58 -0.96 -7.54
C ASN A 289 2.22 -0.89 -6.87
N HIS A 290 1.50 0.21 -7.03
CA HIS A 290 0.23 0.47 -6.39
C HIS A 290 -0.83 0.84 -7.43
N ASP A 291 -1.88 0.02 -7.51
CA ASP A 291 -2.98 0.22 -8.46
C ASP A 291 -3.95 1.29 -7.95
N GLN A 292 -3.48 2.54 -7.85
CA GLN A 292 -4.28 3.70 -7.51
C GLN A 292 -3.71 4.97 -8.15
N ASP A 293 -4.59 5.93 -8.42
CA ASP A 293 -4.17 7.29 -8.76
C ASP A 293 -3.87 8.12 -7.51
N ILE A 294 -3.84 9.45 -7.63
CA ILE A 294 -3.77 10.36 -6.48
C ILE A 294 -5.12 10.30 -5.75
N VAL A 295 -5.12 9.83 -4.51
CA VAL A 295 -6.33 9.70 -3.69
C VAL A 295 -6.34 10.77 -2.60
N VAL A 296 -7.40 11.56 -2.55
CA VAL A 296 -7.64 12.58 -1.52
C VAL A 296 -8.81 12.14 -0.65
N ARG A 297 -8.56 12.01 0.65
CA ARG A 297 -9.56 11.66 1.66
C ARG A 297 -9.73 12.81 2.64
N VAL A 298 -10.98 13.18 2.88
CA VAL A 298 -11.35 14.17 3.88
C VAL A 298 -12.14 13.47 4.96
N TYR A 299 -11.60 13.47 6.17
CA TYR A 299 -12.25 12.88 7.33
C TYR A 299 -13.02 13.98 8.04
N LEU A 300 -14.32 13.76 8.22
CA LEU A 300 -15.21 14.72 8.83
C LEU A 300 -15.37 14.45 10.33
N GLN A 301 -15.63 15.55 11.01
CA GLN A 301 -15.93 15.66 12.43
C GLN A 301 -17.33 15.10 12.78
#